data_AF-A0A8S9S5E0-F1
#
_entry.id   AF-A0A8S9S5E0-F1
#
_cell.length_a   1.000
_cell.length_b   1.000
_cell.length_c   1.000
_cell.angle_alpha   90.00
_cell.angle_beta   90.00
_cell.angle_gamma   90.00
#
_symmetry.space_group_name_H-M   'P 1'
#
loop_
_entity.id
_entity.type
_entity.pdbx_description
1 polymer ?
#
loop_
_entity_poly.entity_id
_entity_poly.type
_entity_poly.pdbx_seq_one_letter_code
_entity_poly.pdbx_strand_id
1 'polypeptide(L)'
;MQSYYNGEESSAESKRTKLIERLAESDPLFGVLPDNEIGRDPASGRPQIAEEVLQGMRQYLLAAEGQEKLSREDRVRKSISDLMDDLIGQKTFLRLEPALIISKALDKGKGVVYDFSAQKEQVVNTEKLMASAISEGMKVLQSGKIVSEHPISEMAVNSTP
;
A
#
# COMPACT_ATOMS: atom_id res chain seq x y z
N MET A 1 64.69 9.60 2.55
CA MET A 1 64.57 11.01 2.95
C MET A 1 63.32 11.56 2.28
N GLN A 2 62.36 12.02 3.10
CA GLN A 2 61.11 12.72 2.78
C GLN A 2 60.10 12.07 1.80
N SER A 3 58.78 12.13 1.96
CA SER A 3 57.84 12.32 3.09
C SER A 3 56.45 12.45 2.46
N TYR A 4 55.47 11.72 3.01
CA TYR A 4 54.04 12.01 3.20
C TYR A 4 53.29 12.95 2.24
N TYR A 5 52.14 12.48 1.74
CA TYR A 5 50.84 13.12 2.03
C TYR A 5 49.75 12.05 2.19
N ASN A 6 49.15 12.03 3.38
CA ASN A 6 47.83 11.51 3.66
C ASN A 6 46.79 12.50 3.11
N GLY A 7 45.68 11.99 2.61
CA GLY A 7 44.48 12.74 2.28
C GLY A 7 43.27 11.86 2.49
N GLU A 8 42.85 11.71 3.74
CA GLU A 8 41.47 11.34 4.05
C GLU A 8 40.58 12.53 3.69
N GLU A 9 39.70 12.36 2.71
CA GLU A 9 38.50 13.18 2.58
C GLU A 9 37.28 12.27 2.60
N SER A 10 36.67 12.23 3.78
CA SER A 10 35.29 11.86 4.04
C SER A 10 34.38 12.97 3.50
N SER A 11 33.41 12.65 2.62
CA SER A 11 32.10 13.30 2.62
C SER A 11 31.15 12.64 1.62
N ALA A 12 30.15 11.96 2.16
CA ALA A 12 28.80 11.79 1.61
C ALA A 12 28.58 12.08 0.11
N GLU A 13 28.72 11.05 -0.72
CA GLU A 13 27.89 10.94 -1.92
C GLU A 13 27.04 9.67 -1.85
N SER A 14 26.05 9.74 -0.94
CA SER A 14 24.91 8.85 -0.85
C SER A 14 24.05 8.94 -2.11
N LYS A 15 24.54 8.36 -3.22
CA LYS A 15 23.75 8.11 -4.42
C LYS A 15 23.53 6.61 -4.54
N ARG A 16 22.43 6.14 -3.91
CA ARG A 16 21.76 4.85 -4.12
C ARG A 16 22.64 3.82 -4.86
N THR A 17 23.51 3.15 -4.12
CA THR A 17 24.18 1.95 -4.60
C THR A 17 23.10 0.92 -4.88
N LYS A 18 22.70 0.86 -6.15
CA LYS A 18 21.99 -0.26 -6.76
C LYS A 18 22.96 -1.42 -6.65
N LEU A 19 22.98 -2.07 -5.49
CA LEU A 19 23.85 -3.19 -5.18
C LEU A 19 23.30 -4.37 -5.97
N ILE A 20 23.66 -4.41 -7.25
CA ILE A 20 23.53 -5.59 -8.08
C ILE A 20 24.53 -6.56 -7.44
N GLU A 21 24.04 -7.44 -6.58
CA GLU A 21 24.75 -8.62 -6.11
C GLU A 21 25.05 -9.47 -7.36
N ARG A 22 26.14 -9.15 -8.05
CA ARG A 22 26.62 -9.96 -9.17
C ARG A 22 27.28 -11.19 -8.59
N LEU A 23 26.96 -12.35 -9.16
CA LEU A 23 27.67 -13.58 -8.84
C LEU A 23 29.14 -13.42 -9.23
N ALA A 24 30.03 -14.01 -8.44
CA ALA A 24 31.44 -14.09 -8.80
C ALA A 24 31.57 -14.95 -10.07
N GLU A 25 32.55 -14.65 -10.92
CA GLU A 25 32.86 -15.46 -12.11
C GLU A 25 33.20 -16.92 -11.76
N SER A 26 33.58 -17.17 -10.50
CA SER A 26 33.86 -18.51 -9.96
C SER A 26 32.61 -19.28 -9.51
N ASP A 27 31.43 -18.64 -9.42
CA ASP A 27 30.19 -19.30 -9.00
C ASP A 27 29.65 -20.17 -10.16
N PRO A 28 29.29 -21.45 -9.94
CA PRO A 28 28.67 -22.29 -10.97
C PRO A 28 27.35 -21.75 -11.54
N LEU A 29 26.70 -20.80 -10.86
CA LEU A 29 25.49 -20.12 -11.36
C LEU A 29 25.80 -18.92 -12.27
N PHE A 30 27.06 -18.50 -12.35
CA PHE A 30 27.49 -17.40 -13.22
C PHE A 30 27.18 -17.72 -14.68
N GLY A 31 26.44 -16.83 -15.36
CA GLY A 31 26.00 -17.04 -16.75
C GLY A 31 24.82 -17.99 -16.94
N VAL A 32 24.36 -18.68 -15.90
CA VAL A 32 23.13 -19.49 -15.93
C VAL A 32 21.91 -18.64 -15.56
N LEU A 33 22.05 -17.84 -14.50
CA LEU A 33 21.03 -16.93 -14.01
C LEU A 33 21.27 -15.50 -14.53
N PRO A 34 20.24 -14.73 -14.87
CA PRO A 34 20.40 -13.32 -15.24
C PRO A 34 20.76 -12.48 -14.01
N ASP A 35 21.70 -11.53 -14.16
CA ASP A 35 22.10 -10.60 -13.09
C ASP A 35 20.93 -9.82 -12.47
N ASN A 36 19.86 -9.61 -13.26
CA ASN A 36 18.67 -8.92 -12.79
C ASN A 36 17.88 -9.73 -11.76
N GLU A 37 17.98 -11.06 -11.79
CA GLU A 37 17.19 -12.00 -10.97
C GLU A 37 17.86 -12.37 -9.65
N ILE A 38 19.15 -12.10 -9.51
CA ILE A 38 19.94 -12.43 -8.31
C ILE A 38 19.94 -11.25 -7.32
N GLY A 39 19.48 -10.09 -7.75
CA GLY A 39 19.46 -8.87 -6.95
C GLY A 39 18.37 -8.83 -5.89
N ARG A 40 18.36 -7.71 -5.17
CA ARG A 40 17.25 -7.34 -4.29
C ARG A 40 16.23 -6.55 -5.09
N ASP A 41 14.96 -6.91 -4.90
CA ASP A 41 13.84 -6.20 -5.47
C ASP A 41 13.82 -4.76 -4.93
N PRO A 42 13.90 -3.72 -5.78
CA PRO A 42 13.98 -2.32 -5.34
C PRO A 42 12.73 -1.87 -4.58
N ALA A 43 11.58 -2.51 -4.80
CA ALA A 43 10.34 -2.17 -4.13
C ALA A 43 10.24 -2.79 -2.73
N SER A 44 10.72 -4.03 -2.56
CA SER A 44 10.56 -4.77 -1.30
C SER A 44 11.85 -4.87 -0.48
N GLY A 45 13.01 -4.61 -1.07
CA GLY A 45 14.33 -4.80 -0.47
C GLY A 45 14.68 -6.27 -0.20
N ARG A 46 13.81 -7.21 -0.59
CA ARG A 46 13.98 -8.65 -0.39
C ARG A 46 14.82 -9.25 -1.52
N PRO A 47 15.65 -10.27 -1.23
CA PRO A 47 16.29 -11.02 -2.29
C PRO A 47 15.23 -11.66 -3.20
N GLN A 48 15.45 -11.59 -4.51
CA GLN A 48 14.50 -12.12 -5.49
C GLN A 48 14.48 -13.65 -5.52
N ILE A 49 15.62 -14.28 -5.22
CA ILE A 49 15.77 -15.71 -5.01
C ILE A 49 16.36 -15.91 -3.60
N ALA A 50 15.77 -16.80 -2.81
CA ALA A 50 16.25 -17.15 -1.49
C ALA A 50 17.61 -17.86 -1.56
N GLU A 51 18.48 -17.62 -0.58
CA GLU A 51 19.83 -18.17 -0.57
C GLU A 51 19.83 -19.71 -0.57
N GLU A 52 18.84 -20.32 0.08
CA GLU A 52 18.65 -21.77 0.11
C GLU A 52 18.39 -22.34 -1.29
N VAL A 53 17.61 -21.61 -2.10
CA VAL A 53 17.29 -22.01 -3.48
C VAL A 53 18.53 -21.86 -4.36
N LEU A 54 19.27 -20.75 -4.23
CA LEU A 54 20.55 -20.56 -4.92
C LEU A 54 21.53 -21.68 -4.57
N GLN A 55 21.68 -22.00 -3.28
CA GLN A 55 22.55 -23.09 -2.83
C GLN A 55 22.10 -24.44 -3.39
N GLY A 56 20.80 -24.71 -3.44
CA GLY A 56 20.24 -25.90 -4.08
C GLY A 56 20.59 -25.98 -5.57
N MET A 57 20.50 -24.86 -6.29
CA MET A 57 20.90 -24.79 -7.71
C MET A 57 22.41 -25.01 -7.89
N ARG A 58 23.26 -24.44 -7.03
CA ARG A 58 24.71 -24.71 -7.02
C ARG A 58 24.98 -26.20 -6.86
N GLN A 59 24.34 -26.83 -5.88
CA GLN A 59 24.49 -28.27 -5.63
C GLN A 59 23.98 -29.11 -6.81
N TYR A 60 22.88 -28.70 -7.43
CA TYR A 60 22.31 -29.40 -8.60
C TYR A 60 23.25 -29.36 -9.81
N LEU A 61 23.92 -28.24 -10.05
CA LEU A 61 24.91 -28.11 -11.13
C LEU A 61 26.21 -28.85 -10.81
N LEU A 62 26.70 -28.78 -9.58
CA LEU A 62 27.92 -29.49 -9.15
C LEU A 62 27.76 -31.01 -9.11
N ALA A 63 26.53 -31.52 -9.00
CA ALA A 63 26.24 -32.95 -8.99
C ALA A 63 26.29 -33.62 -10.38
N ALA A 64 26.66 -32.90 -11.44
CA ALA A 64 26.91 -33.47 -12.77
C ALA A 64 28.13 -32.84 -13.43
N GLU A 65 28.81 -33.63 -14.26
CA GLU A 65 30.00 -33.23 -15.00
C GLU A 65 29.82 -33.45 -16.51
N GLY A 66 30.60 -32.73 -17.32
CA GLY A 66 30.60 -32.87 -18.78
C GLY A 66 29.30 -32.42 -19.47
N GLN A 67 28.78 -33.23 -20.40
CA GLN A 67 27.59 -32.91 -21.20
C GLN A 67 26.30 -32.83 -20.39
N GLU A 68 26.22 -33.59 -19.29
CA GLU A 68 25.05 -33.56 -18.41
C GLU A 68 24.93 -32.21 -17.69
N LYS A 69 26.07 -31.60 -17.32
CA LYS A 69 26.10 -30.27 -16.70
C LYS A 69 25.41 -29.23 -17.58
N LEU A 70 25.73 -29.19 -18.88
CA LEU A 70 25.11 -28.27 -19.84
C LEU A 70 23.59 -28.46 -19.91
N SER A 71 23.15 -29.72 -19.91
CA SER A 71 21.71 -30.04 -19.90
C SER A 71 21.01 -29.56 -18.62
N ARG A 72 21.70 -29.62 -17.47
CA ARG A 72 21.18 -29.10 -16.20
C ARG A 72 21.15 -27.58 -16.18
N GLU A 73 22.17 -26.90 -16.71
CA GLU A 73 22.20 -25.44 -16.85
C GLU A 73 21.03 -24.94 -17.69
N ASP A 74 20.78 -25.56 -18.85
CA ASP A 74 19.63 -25.23 -19.71
C ASP A 74 18.29 -25.45 -19.00
N ARG A 75 18.19 -26.53 -18.21
CA ARG A 75 16.99 -26.84 -17.44
C ARG A 75 16.75 -25.82 -16.33
N VAL A 76 17.80 -25.38 -15.63
CA VAL A 76 17.72 -24.33 -14.60
C VAL A 76 17.29 -23.02 -15.25
N ARG A 77 17.91 -22.64 -16.37
CA ARG A 77 17.55 -21.42 -17.10
C ARG A 77 16.09 -21.41 -17.53
N LYS A 78 15.62 -22.53 -18.08
CA LYS A 78 14.21 -22.68 -18.46
C LYS A 78 13.27 -22.62 -17.25
N SER A 79 13.59 -23.32 -16.17
CA SER A 79 12.77 -23.30 -14.95
C SER A 79 12.65 -21.91 -14.34
N ILE A 80 13.72 -21.11 -14.37
CA ILE A 80 13.68 -19.71 -13.91
C ILE A 80 12.80 -18.88 -14.84
N SER A 81 12.98 -19.01 -16.15
CA SER A 81 12.16 -18.29 -17.15
C SER A 81 10.68 -18.60 -16.98
N ASP A 82 10.31 -19.87 -16.78
CA ASP A 82 8.92 -20.29 -16.58
C ASP A 82 8.33 -19.71 -15.28
N LEU A 83 9.16 -19.53 -14.23
CA LEU A 83 8.75 -18.91 -12.97
C LEU A 83 8.66 -17.39 -13.08
N MET A 84 9.47 -16.73 -13.92
CA MET A 84 9.43 -15.27 -14.09
C MET A 84 8.08 -14.74 -14.60
N ASP A 85 7.32 -15.57 -15.31
CA ASP A 85 5.98 -15.20 -15.78
C ASP A 85 4.89 -15.38 -14.68
N ASP A 86 5.16 -16.18 -13.65
CA ASP A 86 4.20 -16.46 -12.56
C ASP A 86 4.62 -15.84 -11.22
N LEU A 87 3.87 -14.83 -10.78
CA LEU A 87 4.08 -14.16 -9.50
C LEU A 87 3.88 -15.10 -8.30
N ILE A 88 2.98 -16.07 -8.40
CA ILE A 88 2.74 -17.04 -7.32
C ILE A 88 3.96 -17.95 -7.23
N GLY A 89 4.37 -18.53 -8.35
CA GLY A 89 5.56 -19.37 -8.46
C GLY A 89 6.83 -18.68 -7.96
N GLN A 90 7.07 -17.41 -8.29
CA GLN A 90 8.22 -16.66 -7.76
C GLN A 90 8.18 -16.58 -6.24
N LYS A 91 7.04 -16.21 -5.66
CA LYS A 91 6.90 -16.08 -4.22
C LYS A 91 7.10 -17.42 -3.52
N THR A 92 6.48 -18.48 -4.04
CA THR A 92 6.50 -19.80 -3.39
C THR A 92 7.80 -20.56 -3.60
N PHE A 93 8.36 -20.56 -4.82
CA PHE A 93 9.52 -21.38 -5.18
C PHE A 93 10.84 -20.62 -5.12
N LEU A 94 10.89 -19.36 -5.56
CA LEU A 94 12.14 -18.59 -5.54
C LEU A 94 12.35 -17.92 -4.19
N ARG A 95 11.33 -17.27 -3.63
CA ARG A 95 11.43 -16.52 -2.36
C ARG A 95 11.08 -17.34 -1.12
N LEU A 96 10.56 -18.56 -1.28
CA LEU A 96 10.08 -19.45 -0.21
C LEU A 96 9.10 -18.73 0.75
N GLU A 97 8.33 -17.77 0.24
CA GLU A 97 7.34 -17.04 1.01
C GLU A 97 6.09 -17.90 1.25
N PRO A 98 5.44 -17.77 2.42
CA PRO A 98 4.18 -18.45 2.68
C PRO A 98 3.10 -17.99 1.70
N ALA A 99 2.24 -18.95 1.28
CA ALA A 99 1.16 -18.68 0.35
C ALA A 99 0.27 -17.53 0.84
N LEU A 100 -0.11 -16.64 -0.08
CA LEU A 100 -0.92 -15.48 0.25
C LEU A 100 -2.32 -15.94 0.70
N ILE A 101 -2.70 -15.59 1.93
CA ILE A 101 -4.04 -15.86 2.44
C ILE A 101 -4.97 -14.75 1.96
N ILE A 102 -5.70 -15.01 0.87
CA ILE A 102 -6.72 -14.07 0.37
C ILE A 102 -7.97 -14.21 1.26
N SER A 103 -8.18 -13.26 2.17
CA SER A 103 -9.41 -13.18 2.95
C SER A 103 -10.55 -12.66 2.08
N LYS A 104 -11.60 -13.47 1.90
CA LYS A 104 -12.86 -13.05 1.23
C LYS A 104 -13.84 -12.35 2.17
N ALA A 105 -13.47 -12.20 3.44
CA ALA A 105 -14.38 -11.71 4.47
C ALA A 105 -14.20 -10.20 4.66
N LEU A 106 -14.81 -9.41 3.76
CA LEU A 106 -14.80 -7.95 3.77
C LEU A 106 -15.48 -7.32 5.00
N ASP A 107 -16.45 -8.02 5.60
CA ASP A 107 -17.32 -7.47 6.64
C ASP A 107 -16.96 -7.92 8.06
N LYS A 108 -15.84 -8.63 8.24
CA LYS A 108 -15.39 -9.02 9.58
C LYS A 108 -15.00 -7.78 10.37
N GLY A 109 -15.85 -7.39 11.32
CA GLY A 109 -15.60 -6.30 12.27
C GLY A 109 -16.23 -4.96 11.92
N LYS A 110 -17.01 -4.84 10.84
CA LYS A 110 -17.65 -3.56 10.47
C LYS A 110 -18.91 -3.22 11.28
N GLY A 111 -19.34 -4.10 12.19
CA GLY A 111 -20.55 -3.89 12.98
C GLY A 111 -21.80 -3.77 12.09
N VAL A 112 -22.89 -3.25 12.65
CA VAL A 112 -24.12 -2.99 11.87
C VAL A 112 -23.83 -1.88 10.85
N VAL A 113 -23.72 -2.25 9.57
CA VAL A 113 -23.57 -1.29 8.48
C VAL A 113 -24.93 -0.64 8.22
N TYR A 114 -25.01 0.69 8.42
CA TYR A 114 -26.23 1.45 8.16
C TYR A 114 -26.52 1.48 6.65
N ASP A 115 -27.67 0.95 6.25
CA ASP A 115 -28.09 0.89 4.86
C ASP A 115 -28.78 2.21 4.46
N PHE A 116 -28.15 2.95 3.55
CA PHE A 116 -28.67 4.22 3.03
C PHE A 116 -29.77 4.03 1.97
N SER A 117 -30.00 2.80 1.49
CA SER A 117 -31.08 2.52 0.52
C SER A 117 -32.49 2.68 1.12
N ALA A 118 -32.59 2.76 2.44
CA ALA A 118 -33.82 3.06 3.16
C ALA A 118 -34.12 4.55 3.33
N GLN A 119 -33.27 5.45 2.81
CA GLN A 119 -33.66 6.85 2.65
C GLN A 119 -34.75 6.93 1.57
N LYS A 120 -35.99 6.65 1.95
CA LYS A 120 -37.12 7.33 1.31
C LYS A 120 -36.76 8.81 1.39
N GLU A 121 -36.61 9.45 0.24
CA GLU A 121 -36.63 10.91 0.14
C GLU A 121 -37.74 11.40 1.07
N GLN A 122 -37.37 11.93 2.23
CA GLN A 122 -38.23 12.91 2.84
C GLN A 122 -38.13 14.09 1.89
N VAL A 123 -39.01 14.08 0.88
CA VAL A 123 -39.38 15.26 0.14
C VAL A 123 -39.83 16.23 1.22
N VAL A 124 -38.93 17.09 1.66
CA VAL A 124 -39.25 18.21 2.51
C VAL A 124 -40.11 19.09 1.61
N ASN A 125 -41.42 18.87 1.64
CA ASN A 125 -42.37 19.68 0.93
C ASN A 125 -42.37 21.05 1.64
N THR A 126 -41.51 21.94 1.16
CA THR A 126 -41.33 23.30 1.64
C THR A 126 -42.60 24.15 1.50
N GLU A 127 -43.54 23.72 0.64
CA GLU A 127 -44.82 24.39 0.41
C GLU A 127 -45.74 24.30 1.65
N LYS A 128 -45.61 23.24 2.46
CA LYS A 128 -46.45 23.05 3.66
C LYS A 128 -46.08 23.96 4.83
N LEU A 129 -44.86 24.48 4.88
CA LEU A 129 -44.43 25.36 5.96
C LEU A 129 -45.11 26.73 5.87
N MET A 130 -45.12 27.34 4.67
CA MET A 130 -45.78 28.63 4.45
C MET A 130 -47.30 28.51 4.58
N ALA A 131 -47.90 27.45 4.03
CA ALA A 131 -49.34 27.21 4.15
C ALA A 131 -49.79 27.03 5.62
N SER A 132 -49.00 26.36 6.45
CA SER A 132 -49.30 26.20 7.88
C SER A 132 -49.20 27.52 8.64
N ALA A 133 -48.17 28.32 8.38
CA ALA A 133 -48.01 29.62 9.03
C ALA A 133 -49.16 30.58 8.69
N ILE A 134 -49.62 30.60 7.42
CA ILE A 134 -50.76 31.41 6.99
C ILE A 134 -52.05 30.95 7.68
N SER A 135 -52.30 29.64 7.72
CA SER A 135 -53.49 29.07 8.36
C SER A 135 -53.54 29.39 9.86
N GLU A 136 -52.44 29.21 10.58
CA GLU A 136 -52.36 29.54 12.01
C GLU A 136 -52.52 31.05 12.25
N GLY A 137 -51.93 31.91 11.40
CA GLY A 137 -52.15 33.36 11.46
C GLY A 137 -53.62 33.76 11.27
N MET A 138 -54.32 33.14 10.31
CA MET A 138 -55.76 33.39 10.10
C MET A 138 -56.62 32.98 11.31
N LYS A 139 -56.28 31.86 11.98
CA LYS A 139 -56.96 31.44 13.22
C LYS A 139 -56.76 32.44 14.37
N VAL A 140 -55.56 33.01 14.51
CA VAL A 140 -55.27 34.03 15.54
C VAL A 140 -56.05 35.31 15.28
N LEU A 141 -56.15 35.76 14.02
CA LEU A 141 -56.91 36.96 13.67
C LEU A 141 -58.42 36.79 13.89
N GLN A 142 -58.97 35.61 13.61
CA GLN A 142 -60.38 35.31 13.87
C GLN A 142 -60.70 35.15 15.37
N SER A 143 -59.73 34.73 16.17
CA SER A 143 -59.91 34.54 17.62
C SER A 143 -59.68 35.79 18.47
N GLY A 144 -59.39 36.94 17.86
CA GLY A 144 -59.45 38.26 18.51
C GLY A 144 -58.39 38.53 19.59
N LYS A 145 -57.34 37.71 19.72
CA LYS A 145 -56.22 37.96 20.64
C LYS A 145 -55.05 38.64 19.93
N ILE A 146 -54.96 39.96 20.06
CA ILE A 146 -53.80 40.75 19.62
C ILE A 146 -52.84 40.82 20.81
N VAL A 147 -51.75 40.05 20.79
CA VAL A 147 -50.65 40.22 21.75
C VAL A 147 -49.58 41.07 21.07
N SER A 148 -49.63 42.38 21.30
CA SER A 148 -48.54 43.28 20.96
C SER A 148 -47.53 43.27 22.12
N GLU A 149 -46.37 42.65 21.93
CA GLU A 149 -45.23 42.94 22.80
C GLU A 149 -44.06 43.42 21.95
N HIS A 150 -43.73 44.70 22.12
CA HIS A 150 -42.41 45.24 21.82
C HIS A 150 -41.49 44.90 22.99
N PRO A 151 -40.37 44.18 22.79
CA PRO A 151 -39.31 44.19 23.78
C PRO A 151 -38.50 45.49 23.64
N ILE A 152 -38.61 46.34 24.66
CA ILE A 152 -37.75 47.49 24.92
C ILE A 152 -36.30 46.97 25.01
N SER A 153 -35.42 47.44 24.14
CA SER A 153 -33.98 47.30 24.34
C SER A 153 -33.55 48.30 25.40
N GLU A 154 -32.96 47.86 26.51
CA GLU A 154 -32.18 48.76 27.35
C GLU A 154 -30.82 48.18 27.68
N MET A 155 -29.84 49.08 27.62
CA MET A 155 -28.43 48.84 27.36
C MET A 155 -27.69 48.38 28.61
N ALA A 156 -26.81 47.39 28.45
CA ALA A 156 -25.78 47.11 29.43
C ALA A 156 -24.72 48.22 29.38
N VAL A 157 -24.69 49.07 30.41
CA VAL A 157 -23.59 50.02 30.64
C VAL A 157 -22.67 49.41 31.69
N ASN A 158 -21.50 48.98 31.24
CA ASN A 158 -20.37 48.61 32.08
C ASN A 158 -19.52 49.87 32.35
N SER A 159 -19.32 50.24 33.61
CA SER A 159 -18.07 50.88 34.09
C SER A 159 -18.01 50.97 35.61
N THR A 160 -17.06 50.22 36.16
CA THR A 160 -16.30 50.44 37.40
C THR A 160 -15.49 51.75 37.33
N PRO A 161 -14.85 52.25 38.41
CA PRO A 161 -14.32 51.57 39.60
C PRO A 161 -15.02 51.85 40.93
#